data_AF-A0A520ICY4-F1
#
_entry.id   AF-A0A520ICY4-F1
#
_cell.length_a   1.000
_cell.length_b   1.000
_cell.length_c   1.000
_cell.angle_alpha   90.00
_cell.angle_beta   90.00
_cell.angle_gamma   90.00
#
_symmetry.space_group_name_H-M   'P 1'
#
loop_
_entity.id
_entity.type
_entity.pdbx_description
1 polymer ?
#
loop_
_entity_poly.entity_id
_entity_poly.type
_entity_poly.pdbx_seq_one_letter_code
_entity_poly.pdbx_strand_id
1 'polypeptide(L)'
;METTDFAKYLTRFFTEYLVGERGASTHTIRSYSNTFTNLLVFMDEQINIGADILTLDHFNRNIILRFLDWLQTSKHCANATRNQRLAALHSFFRYMQYEDVKRMGLWQEILSIKV
;
A
#
# COMPACT_ATOMS: atom_id res chain seq x y z
N MET A 1 -17.56 11.10 -10.16
CA MET A 1 -16.33 10.30 -10.32
C MET A 1 -16.69 8.85 -10.08
N GLU A 2 -16.24 7.96 -10.95
CA GLU A 2 -16.32 6.53 -10.68
C GLU A 2 -15.25 6.14 -9.65
N THR A 3 -15.57 5.20 -8.77
CA THR A 3 -14.63 4.68 -7.77
C THR A 3 -13.57 3.84 -8.47
N THR A 4 -12.28 4.16 -8.28
CA THR A 4 -11.19 3.35 -8.84
C THR A 4 -11.14 1.96 -8.18
N ASP A 5 -10.57 0.98 -8.89
CA ASP A 5 -10.37 -0.36 -8.34
C ASP A 5 -9.52 -0.34 -7.07
N PHE A 6 -8.47 0.48 -7.03
CA PHE A 6 -7.65 0.68 -5.84
C PHE A 6 -8.46 1.22 -4.67
N ALA A 7 -9.28 2.25 -4.86
CA ALA A 7 -10.12 2.81 -3.79
C ALA A 7 -11.07 1.74 -3.23
N LYS A 8 -11.71 0.97 -4.11
CA LYS A 8 -12.61 -0.14 -3.73
C LYS A 8 -11.90 -1.17 -2.86
N TYR A 9 -10.75 -1.69 -3.30
CA TYR A 9 -10.03 -2.72 -2.55
C TYR A 9 -9.34 -2.19 -1.29
N LEU A 10 -8.88 -0.94 -1.30
CA LEU A 10 -8.30 -0.32 -0.11
C LEU A 10 -9.35 -0.14 0.99
N THR A 11 -10.57 0.30 0.64
CA THR A 11 -11.67 0.38 1.61
C THR A 11 -11.97 -0.98 2.21
N ARG A 12 -12.18 -2.02 1.37
CA ARG A 12 -12.44 -3.39 1.84
C ARG A 12 -11.30 -3.95 2.68
N PHE A 13 -10.05 -3.66 2.33
CA PHE A 13 -8.90 -4.03 3.12
C PHE A 13 -8.98 -3.47 4.55
N PHE A 14 -9.37 -2.21 4.72
CA PHE A 14 -9.51 -1.61 6.05
C PHE A 14 -10.75 -2.10 6.81
N THR A 15 -11.90 -2.23 6.14
CA THR A 15 -13.18 -2.49 6.81
C THR A 15 -13.51 -3.97 6.99
N GLU A 16 -13.18 -4.80 6.00
CA GLU A 16 -13.47 -6.24 6.01
C GLU A 16 -12.25 -7.03 6.48
N TYR A 17 -11.10 -6.82 5.83
CA TYR A 17 -9.93 -7.66 6.07
C TYR A 17 -9.21 -7.35 7.39
N LEU A 18 -8.80 -6.09 7.62
CA LEU A 18 -8.05 -5.75 8.83
C LEU A 18 -8.89 -5.88 10.09
N VAL A 19 -10.11 -5.36 10.06
CA VAL A 19 -11.02 -5.37 11.22
C VAL A 19 -11.66 -6.73 11.40
N GLY A 20 -12.30 -7.25 10.35
CA GLY A 20 -13.12 -8.47 10.43
C GLY A 20 -12.29 -9.75 10.48
N GLU A 21 -11.35 -9.91 9.55
CA GLU A 21 -10.60 -11.18 9.42
C GLU A 21 -9.34 -11.22 10.28
N ARG A 22 -8.58 -10.13 10.32
CA ARG A 22 -7.27 -10.08 11.00
C ARG A 22 -7.35 -9.66 12.46
N GLY A 23 -8.49 -9.11 12.90
CA GLY A 23 -8.63 -8.57 14.26
C GLY A 23 -7.56 -7.54 14.61
N ALA A 24 -7.16 -6.71 13.64
CA ALA A 24 -6.07 -5.76 13.80
C ALA A 24 -6.43 -4.70 14.86
N SER A 25 -5.46 -4.38 15.73
CA SER A 25 -5.66 -3.34 16.75
C SER A 25 -5.89 -1.97 16.11
N THR A 26 -6.52 -1.06 16.84
CA THR A 26 -6.69 0.35 16.44
C THR A 26 -5.35 1.02 16.12
N HIS A 27 -4.28 0.68 16.85
CA HIS A 27 -2.93 1.16 16.60
C HIS A 27 -2.37 0.65 15.28
N THR A 28 -2.61 -0.63 14.96
CA THR A 28 -2.21 -1.24 13.68
C THR A 28 -2.95 -0.58 12.52
N ILE A 29 -4.29 -0.44 12.63
CA ILE A 29 -5.13 0.21 11.62
C ILE A 29 -4.66 1.64 11.37
N ARG A 30 -4.42 2.42 12.43
CA ARG A 30 -3.89 3.79 12.32
C ARG A 30 -2.52 3.83 11.64
N SER A 31 -1.62 2.91 12.00
CA SER A 31 -0.30 2.84 11.36
C SER A 31 -0.40 2.46 9.87
N TYR A 32 -1.31 1.56 9.52
CA TYR A 32 -1.54 1.17 8.13
C TYR A 32 -2.16 2.33 7.36
N SER A 33 -3.18 3.00 7.90
CA SER A 33 -3.79 4.20 7.31
C SER A 33 -2.74 5.27 7.02
N ASN A 34 -1.89 5.60 8.00
CA ASN A 34 -0.77 6.53 7.80
C ASN A 34 0.18 6.09 6.67
N THR A 35 0.35 4.79 6.46
CA THR A 35 1.17 4.26 5.36
C THR A 35 0.54 4.58 4.01
N PHE A 36 -0.75 4.31 3.86
CA PHE A 36 -1.48 4.61 2.62
C PHE A 36 -1.64 6.11 2.38
N THR A 37 -1.80 6.93 3.42
CA THR A 37 -1.77 8.40 3.28
C THR A 37 -0.44 8.86 2.67
N ASN A 38 0.70 8.35 3.18
CA ASN A 38 2.00 8.70 2.61
C ASN A 38 2.17 8.17 1.18
N LEU A 39 1.62 6.99 0.88
CA LEU A 39 1.65 6.42 -0.47
C LEU A 39 0.88 7.30 -1.45
N LEU A 40 -0.30 7.79 -1.07
CA LEU A 40 -1.10 8.71 -1.90
C LEU A 40 -0.36 10.02 -2.17
N VAL A 41 0.27 10.61 -1.14
CA VAL A 41 1.10 11.82 -1.30
C VAL A 41 2.28 11.55 -2.24
N PHE A 42 2.94 10.39 -2.12
CA PHE A 42 4.02 10.01 -3.02
C PHE A 42 3.54 9.85 -4.47
N MET A 43 2.40 9.17 -4.69
CA MET A 43 1.85 8.98 -6.03
C MET A 43 1.53 10.32 -6.69
N ASP A 44 0.98 11.25 -5.93
CA ASP A 44 0.67 12.60 -6.41
C ASP A 44 1.96 13.40 -6.69
N GLU A 45 2.81 13.58 -5.69
CA GLU A 45 3.98 14.48 -5.79
C GLU A 45 5.11 13.94 -6.69
N GLN A 46 5.30 12.61 -6.75
CA GLN A 46 6.47 12.01 -7.41
C GLN A 46 6.13 11.27 -8.70
N ILE A 47 4.89 10.79 -8.84
CA ILE A 47 4.43 10.05 -10.02
C ILE A 47 3.43 10.88 -10.85
N ASN A 48 2.89 11.98 -10.28
CA ASN A 48 1.86 12.82 -10.88
C ASN A 48 0.55 12.06 -11.13
N ILE A 49 0.15 11.21 -10.17
CA ILE A 49 -1.08 10.42 -10.19
C ILE A 49 -1.87 10.70 -8.92
N GLY A 50 -2.92 11.50 -9.08
CA GLY A 50 -3.83 11.87 -8.00
C GLY A 50 -4.63 10.67 -7.46
N ALA A 51 -5.07 10.79 -6.21
CA ALA A 51 -5.84 9.74 -5.53
C ALA A 51 -7.18 9.40 -6.22
N ASP A 52 -7.72 10.34 -6.98
CA ASP A 52 -8.97 10.22 -7.75
C ASP A 52 -8.86 9.33 -8.99
N ILE A 53 -7.66 9.22 -9.56
CA ILE A 53 -7.37 8.43 -10.77
C ILE A 53 -6.45 7.23 -10.51
N LEU A 54 -5.94 7.08 -9.28
CA LEU A 54 -5.05 5.99 -8.90
C LEU A 54 -5.77 4.63 -8.95
N THR A 55 -5.32 3.77 -9.87
CA THR A 55 -5.75 2.37 -10.01
C THR A 55 -4.68 1.36 -9.59
N LEU A 56 -5.07 0.08 -9.49
CA LEU A 56 -4.14 -1.04 -9.19
C LEU A 56 -3.02 -1.20 -10.21
N ASP A 57 -3.24 -0.83 -11.47
CA ASP A 57 -2.24 -0.95 -12.55
C ASP A 57 -1.01 -0.04 -12.36
N HIS A 58 -1.12 0.97 -11.49
CA HIS A 58 0.02 1.82 -11.15
C HIS A 58 0.99 1.19 -10.15
N PHE A 59 0.63 0.06 -9.53
CA PHE A 59 1.49 -0.59 -8.56
C PHE A 59 2.33 -1.69 -9.19
N ASN A 60 3.63 -1.62 -8.98
CA ASN A 60 4.56 -2.70 -9.26
C ASN A 60 5.72 -2.64 -8.26
N ARG A 61 6.63 -3.62 -8.32
CA ARG A 61 7.79 -3.69 -7.43
C ARG A 61 8.60 -2.38 -7.43
N ASN A 62 8.81 -1.78 -8.60
CA ASN A 62 9.63 -0.56 -8.73
C ASN A 62 8.96 0.64 -8.04
N ILE A 63 7.65 0.82 -8.23
CA ILE A 63 6.88 1.89 -7.56
C ILE A 63 6.95 1.77 -6.03
N ILE A 64 6.83 0.54 -5.51
CA ILE A 64 6.97 0.31 -4.07
C ILE A 64 8.39 0.61 -3.58
N LEU A 65 9.44 0.20 -4.31
CA LEU A 65 10.82 0.54 -3.94
C LEU A 65 11.05 2.06 -3.95
N ARG A 66 10.61 2.77 -5.00
CA ARG A 66 10.72 4.23 -5.09
C ARG A 66 9.98 4.94 -3.95
N PHE A 67 8.82 4.44 -3.55
CA PHE A 67 8.09 4.95 -2.39
C PHE A 67 8.90 4.79 -1.09
N LEU A 68 9.48 3.61 -0.87
CA LEU A 68 10.29 3.35 0.33
C LEU A 68 11.55 4.22 0.37
N ASP A 69 12.20 4.43 -0.78
CA ASP A 69 13.36 5.31 -0.88
C ASP A 69 12.97 6.77 -0.61
N TRP A 70 11.87 7.24 -1.20
CA TRP A 70 11.32 8.59 -0.95
C TRP A 70 10.99 8.83 0.53
N LEU A 71 10.46 7.83 1.25
CA LEU A 71 10.24 7.94 2.69
C LEU A 71 11.54 8.20 3.47
N GLN A 72 12.65 7.59 3.05
CA GLN A 72 13.95 7.79 3.71
C GLN A 72 14.60 9.11 3.30
N THR A 73 14.52 9.50 2.02
CA THR A 73 15.20 10.69 1.52
C THR A 73 14.43 11.97 1.81
N SER A 74 13.12 11.96 1.64
CA SER A 74 12.29 13.17 1.67
C SER A 74 11.53 13.33 2.99
N LYS A 75 11.18 12.21 3.65
CA LYS A 75 10.57 12.24 4.99
C LYS A 75 11.57 11.90 6.12
N HIS A 76 12.83 11.65 5.79
CA HIS A 76 13.92 11.36 6.74
C HIS A 76 13.57 10.27 7.77
N CYS A 77 12.76 9.29 7.39
CA CYS A 77 12.35 8.25 8.32
C CYS A 77 13.47 7.23 8.55
N ALA A 78 13.56 6.72 9.78
CA ALA A 78 14.51 5.66 10.13
C ALA A 78 14.13 4.32 9.47
N ASN A 79 15.11 3.41 9.35
CA ASN A 79 14.92 2.07 8.78
C ASN A 79 13.76 1.30 9.45
N ALA A 80 13.61 1.43 10.77
CA ALA A 80 12.50 0.80 11.50
C ALA A 80 11.13 1.30 11.01
N THR A 81 10.98 2.60 10.76
CA THR A 81 9.75 3.19 10.24
C THR A 81 9.50 2.73 8.81
N ARG A 82 10.51 2.79 7.93
CA ARG A 82 10.44 2.27 6.55
C ARG A 82 9.95 0.83 6.53
N ASN A 83 10.52 -0.01 7.40
CA ASN A 83 10.20 -1.43 7.49
C ASN A 83 8.77 -1.67 8.01
N GLN A 84 8.29 -0.84 8.94
CA GLN A 84 6.90 -0.86 9.36
C GLN A 84 5.94 -0.47 8.22
N ARG A 85 6.31 0.51 7.39
CA ARG A 85 5.52 0.88 6.18
C ARG A 85 5.50 -0.26 5.17
N LEU A 86 6.64 -0.90 4.92
CA LEU A 86 6.70 -2.08 4.04
C LEU A 86 5.84 -3.23 4.57
N ALA A 87 5.80 -3.46 5.88
CA ALA A 87 4.94 -4.49 6.47
C ALA A 87 3.44 -4.23 6.23
N ALA A 88 3.00 -2.97 6.29
CA ALA A 88 1.62 -2.59 5.97
C ALA A 88 1.30 -2.84 4.48
N LEU A 89 2.21 -2.48 3.57
CA LEU A 89 2.07 -2.75 2.14
C LEU A 89 2.04 -4.25 1.85
N HIS A 90 2.93 -5.03 2.47
CA HIS A 90 2.90 -6.49 2.36
C HIS A 90 1.58 -7.09 2.85
N SER A 91 1.00 -6.56 3.93
CA SER A 91 -0.32 -7.02 4.37
C SER A 91 -1.39 -6.78 3.31
N PHE A 92 -1.39 -5.62 2.65
CA PHE A 92 -2.33 -5.31 1.57
C PHE A 92 -2.11 -6.18 0.35
N PHE A 93 -0.87 -6.35 -0.12
CA PHE A 93 -0.61 -7.18 -1.30
C PHE A 93 -0.81 -8.68 -1.04
N ARG A 94 -0.71 -9.15 0.21
CA ARG A 94 -1.17 -10.50 0.57
C ARG A 94 -2.68 -10.66 0.44
N TYR A 95 -3.44 -9.66 0.87
CA TYR A 95 -4.89 -9.60 0.67
C TYR A 95 -5.25 -9.59 -0.83
N MET A 96 -4.53 -8.79 -1.64
CA MET A 96 -4.76 -8.70 -3.08
C MET A 96 -4.54 -10.00 -3.85
N GLN A 97 -3.74 -10.94 -3.36
CA GLN A 97 -3.57 -12.25 -4.01
C GLN A 97 -4.89 -13.06 -4.09
N TYR A 98 -5.84 -12.80 -3.20
CA TYR A 98 -7.14 -13.48 -3.18
C TYR A 98 -8.24 -12.68 -3.89
N GLU A 99 -8.05 -11.37 -3.99
CA GLU A 99 -9.05 -10.42 -4.50
C GLU A 99 -8.86 -10.02 -5.96
N ASP A 100 -7.61 -10.05 -6.43
CA ASP A 100 -7.21 -9.84 -7.81
C ASP A 100 -6.22 -10.92 -8.25
N VAL A 101 -6.76 -12.10 -8.54
CA VAL A 101 -6.00 -13.26 -9.01
C VAL A 101 -5.34 -13.04 -10.38
N LYS A 102 -5.85 -12.09 -11.18
CA LYS A 102 -5.31 -11.81 -12.53
C LYS A 102 -3.91 -11.18 -12.46
N ARG A 103 -3.64 -10.43 -11.39
CA ARG A 103 -2.34 -9.78 -11.14
C ARG A 103 -1.53 -10.49 -10.04
N MET A 104 -1.82 -11.77 -9.74
CA MET A 104 -1.16 -12.49 -8.64
C MET A 104 0.38 -12.46 -8.73
N GLY A 105 0.96 -12.63 -9.92
CA GLY A 105 2.42 -12.55 -10.12
C GLY A 105 3.00 -11.20 -9.71
N LEU A 106 2.32 -10.11 -10.05
CA LEU A 106 2.69 -8.73 -9.67
C LEU A 106 2.69 -8.54 -8.15
N TRP A 107 1.68 -9.11 -7.46
CA TRP A 107 1.61 -9.07 -6.00
C TRP A 107 2.75 -9.86 -5.37
N GLN A 108 3.09 -11.04 -5.90
CA GLN A 108 4.22 -11.84 -5.44
C GLN A 108 5.57 -11.14 -5.64
N GLU A 109 5.73 -10.43 -6.75
CA GLU A 109 6.90 -9.59 -7.00
C GLU A 109 7.07 -8.49 -5.95
N ILE A 110 5.98 -7.81 -5.57
CA ILE A 110 6.02 -6.81 -4.49
C ILE A 110 6.35 -7.48 -3.15
N LEU A 111 5.71 -8.61 -2.84
CA LEU A 111 5.91 -9.33 -1.57
C LEU A 111 7.32 -9.90 -1.38
N SER A 112 8.11 -10.01 -2.45
CA SER A 112 9.51 -10.43 -2.38
C SER A 112 10.50 -9.29 -2.12
N ILE A 113 10.03 -8.05 -1.90
CA ILE A 113 10.87 -6.96 -1.40
C ILE A 113 11.29 -7.29 0.04
N LYS A 114 12.58 -7.23 0.33
CA LYS A 114 13.10 -7.55 1.66
C LYS A 114 13.09 -6.33 2.58
N VAL A 115 12.81 -6.61 3.85
CA VAL A 115 12.90 -5.70 5.00
C VAL A 115 14.35 -5.41 5.34
#